data_AF-A0A661I0B4-F1
#
_entry.id   AF-A0A661I0B4-F1
#
_cell.length_a   1.000
_cell.length_b   1.000
_cell.length_c   1.000
_cell.angle_alpha   90.00
_cell.angle_beta   90.00
_cell.angle_gamma   90.00
#
_symmetry.space_group_name_H-M   'P 1'
#
loop_
_entity.id
_entity.type
_entity.pdbx_description
1 polymer ?
#
loop_
_entity_poly.entity_id
_entity_poly.type
_entity_poly.pdbx_seq_one_letter_code
_entity_poly.pdbx_strand_id
1 'polypeptide(L)'
;MTRLTKIGNSRGIRIPKPLMQQAHLENVSLELEVLENGLLIKPVNNIGRDSWREDIEKVLSRQKGAKDEGILDDLLNDNDLEDWQW
;
A
#
# COMPACT_ATOMS: atom_id res chain seq x y z
N MET A 1 22.96 18.16 15.17
CA MET A 1 23.35 17.02 14.30
C MET A 1 23.09 15.72 15.05
N THR A 2 22.34 14.80 14.45
CA THR A 2 22.10 13.45 14.99
C THR A 2 23.18 12.50 14.47
N ARG A 3 23.57 11.49 15.26
CA ARG A 3 24.55 10.47 14.87
C ARG A 3 23.88 9.10 14.77
N LEU A 4 24.42 8.25 13.90
CA LEU A 4 24.04 6.84 13.84
C LEU A 4 24.50 6.11 15.09
N THR A 5 23.61 5.33 15.67
CA THR A 5 23.88 4.47 16.83
C THR A 5 23.83 3.02 16.38
N LYS A 6 24.77 2.19 16.85
CA LYS A 6 24.77 0.75 16.54
C LYS A 6 23.66 0.05 17.33
N ILE A 7 22.86 -0.78 16.67
CA ILE A 7 21.87 -1.66 17.29
C ILE A 7 22.10 -3.07 16.72
N GLY A 8 23.01 -3.84 17.32
CA GLY A 8 23.45 -5.12 16.73
C GLY A 8 24.04 -4.94 15.33
N ASN A 9 23.46 -5.62 14.34
CA ASN A 9 23.85 -5.49 12.92
C ASN A 9 23.19 -4.30 12.21
N SER A 10 22.26 -3.59 12.85
CA SER A 10 21.58 -2.43 12.28
C SER A 10 22.11 -1.10 12.84
N ARG A 11 21.64 0.00 12.27
CA ARG A 11 21.94 1.38 12.71
C ARG A 11 20.62 2.11 12.96
N GLY A 12 20.57 2.85 14.07
CA GLY A 12 19.44 3.70 14.41
C GLY A 12 19.83 5.18 14.44
N ILE A 13 18.83 6.05 14.27
CA ILE A 13 18.93 7.50 14.53
C ILE A 13 17.95 7.87 15.64
N ARG A 14 18.30 8.86 16.47
CA ARG A 14 17.38 9.42 17.46
C ARG A 14 16.58 10.55 16.81
N ILE A 15 15.26 10.38 16.75
CA ILE A 15 14.32 11.37 16.23
C ILE A 15 13.63 12.05 17.42
N PRO A 16 13.76 13.37 17.61
CA PRO A 16 13.03 14.11 18.64
C PRO A 16 11.51 13.92 18.55
N LYS A 17 10.85 13.80 19.70
CA LYS A 17 9.38 13.66 19.79
C LYS A 17 8.60 14.72 18.98
N PRO A 18 8.98 16.03 19.00
CA PRO A 18 8.28 17.02 18.18
C PRO A 18 8.31 16.71 16.68
N LEU A 19 9.42 16.16 16.16
CA LEU A 19 9.52 15.79 14.74
C LEU A 19 8.69 14.55 14.42
N MET A 20 8.63 13.58 15.34
CA MET A 20 7.76 12.40 15.19
C MET A 20 6.28 12.83 15.08
N GLN A 21 5.86 13.79 15.90
CA GLN A 21 4.50 14.33 15.90
C GLN A 21 4.19 15.13 14.64
N GLN A 22 5.08 16.04 14.25
CA GLN A 22 4.94 16.86 13.04
C GLN A 22 4.89 16.03 11.76
N ALA A 23 5.63 14.91 11.73
CA ALA A 23 5.66 14.00 10.59
C ALA A 23 4.64 12.85 10.69
N HIS A 24 3.76 12.85 11.70
CA HIS A 24 2.74 11.81 11.91
C HIS A 24 3.30 10.37 11.93
N LEU A 25 4.46 10.19 12.55
CA LEU A 25 5.18 8.91 12.61
C LEU A 25 4.88 8.13 13.91
N GLU A 26 4.01 8.64 14.77
CA GLU A 26 3.65 8.00 16.04
C GLU A 26 2.66 6.85 15.83
N ASN A 27 2.95 5.67 16.40
CA ASN A 27 2.08 4.48 16.41
C ASN A 27 1.65 3.94 15.03
N VAL A 28 2.47 4.19 14.00
CA VAL A 28 2.21 3.74 12.62
C VAL A 28 3.38 2.93 12.09
N SER A 29 3.10 2.08 11.10
CA SER A 29 4.16 1.42 10.33
C SER A 29 4.89 2.47 9.49
N LEU A 30 6.20 2.28 9.31
CA LEU A 30 7.06 3.23 8.60
C LEU A 30 7.66 2.56 7.36
N GLU A 31 7.74 3.33 6.28
CA GLU A 31 8.45 2.95 5.07
C GLU A 31 9.72 3.80 4.93
N LEU A 32 10.78 3.18 4.40
CA LEU A 32 12.08 3.79 4.17
C LEU A 32 12.37 3.79 2.67
N GLU A 33 12.63 4.97 2.10
CA GLU A 33 12.91 5.14 0.68
C GLU A 33 14.24 5.89 0.50
N VAL A 34 15.11 5.36 -0.36
CA VAL A 34 16.41 5.99 -0.66
C VAL A 34 16.22 7.00 -1.78
N LEU A 35 16.59 8.25 -1.51
CA LEU A 35 16.60 9.36 -2.46
C LEU A 35 18.04 9.77 -2.77
N GLU A 36 18.23 10.61 -3.80
CA GLU A 36 19.55 11.09 -4.22
C GLU A 36 20.36 11.73 -3.08
N ASN A 37 19.69 12.40 -2.15
CA ASN A 37 20.29 13.16 -1.07
C ASN A 37 20.03 12.57 0.34
N GLY A 38 19.48 11.36 0.46
CA GLY A 38 19.29 10.74 1.77
C GLY A 38 18.22 9.66 1.85
N LEU A 39 17.64 9.53 3.05
CA LEU A 39 16.62 8.54 3.37
C LEU A 39 15.32 9.26 3.76
N LEU A 40 14.25 8.99 3.02
CA LEU A 40 12.90 9.42 3.35
C LEU A 40 12.26 8.40 4.30
N ILE A 41 11.69 8.89 5.41
CA ILE A 41 10.91 8.10 6.36
C ILE A 41 9.48 8.62 6.30
N LYS A 42 8.53 7.77 5.89
CA LYS A 42 7.12 8.15 5.75
C LYS A 42 6.20 7.14 6.44
N PRO A 43 5.05 7.59 6.97
CA PRO A 43 4.07 6.69 7.55
C PRO A 43 3.42 5.85 6.44
N VAL A 44 3.17 4.58 6.75
CA VAL A 44 2.38 3.70 5.89
C VAL A 44 0.92 3.94 6.22
N ASN A 45 0.27 4.77 5.40
CA ASN A 45 -1.14 5.12 5.56
C ASN A 45 -2.10 4.04 5.03
N ASN A 46 -1.58 2.90 4.55
CA ASN A 46 -2.35 1.91 3.83
C ASN A 46 -2.05 0.51 4.38
N ILE A 47 -2.48 0.26 5.63
CA ILE A 47 -2.20 -1.00 6.35
C ILE A 47 -3.21 -2.11 5.96
N GLY A 48 -4.24 -1.80 5.19
CA GLY A 48 -5.21 -2.79 4.75
C GLY A 48 -6.30 -2.17 3.90
N ARG A 49 -7.24 -3.02 3.48
CA ARG A 49 -8.45 -2.71 2.69
C ARG A 49 -9.42 -1.73 3.38
N ASP A 50 -8.92 -0.87 4.25
CA ASP A 50 -9.70 0.02 5.11
C ASP A 50 -10.49 1.02 4.27
N SER A 51 -9.95 1.45 3.12
CA SER A 51 -10.66 2.32 2.16
C SER A 51 -11.56 1.57 1.19
N TRP A 52 -11.51 0.22 1.16
CA TRP A 52 -12.22 -0.53 0.13
C TRP A 52 -13.71 -0.37 0.26
N ARG A 53 -14.25 -0.26 1.49
CA ARG A 53 -15.68 -0.08 1.68
C ARG A 53 -16.13 1.22 1.03
N GLU A 54 -15.49 2.34 1.35
CA GLU A 54 -15.85 3.65 0.81
C GLU A 54 -15.61 3.71 -0.71
N ASP A 55 -14.55 3.07 -1.20
CA ASP A 55 -14.22 3.04 -2.63
C ASP A 55 -15.22 2.19 -3.42
N ILE A 56 -15.61 1.02 -2.89
CA ILE A 56 -16.66 0.17 -3.48
C ILE A 56 -18.00 0.90 -3.48
N GLU A 57 -18.39 1.54 -2.38
CA GLU A 57 -19.65 2.31 -2.30
C GLU A 57 -19.67 3.48 -3.29
N LYS A 58 -18.54 4.18 -3.50
CA LYS A 58 -18.41 5.22 -4.53
C LYS A 58 -18.56 4.66 -5.95
N VAL A 59 -17.96 3.51 -6.23
CA VAL A 59 -18.09 2.85 -7.54
C VAL A 59 -19.54 2.43 -7.78
N LEU A 60 -20.16 1.74 -6.82
CA LEU A 60 -21.56 1.29 -6.90
C LEU A 60 -22.54 2.46 -7.04
N SER A 61 -22.33 3.56 -6.32
CA SER A 61 -23.20 4.74 -6.42
C SER A 61 -23.08 5.46 -7.76
N ARG A 62 -21.87 5.51 -8.36
CA ARG A 62 -21.65 6.08 -9.70
C ARG A 62 -22.19 5.21 -10.82
N GLN A 63 -22.19 3.89 -10.63
CA GLN A 63 -22.64 2.92 -11.62
C GLN A 63 -24.06 2.38 -11.35
N LYS A 64 -24.88 3.10 -10.57
CA LYS A 64 -26.28 2.70 -10.33
C LYS A 64 -27.03 2.50 -11.65
N GLY A 65 -27.40 1.26 -11.94
CA GLY A 65 -28.15 0.88 -13.15
C GLY A 65 -27.28 0.54 -14.37
N ALA A 66 -25.96 0.66 -14.26
CA ALA A 66 -25.06 0.07 -15.25
C ALA A 66 -25.05 -1.45 -15.03
N LYS A 67 -25.17 -2.21 -16.11
CA LYS A 67 -24.95 -3.65 -16.08
C LYS A 67 -23.44 -3.85 -15.96
N ASP A 68 -23.02 -4.68 -15.01
CA ASP A 68 -21.62 -5.09 -14.91
C ASP A 68 -21.35 -6.05 -16.08
N GLU A 69 -21.06 -5.46 -17.24
CA GLU A 69 -20.61 -6.16 -18.45
C GLU A 69 -19.12 -6.46 -18.31
N GLY A 70 -18.74 -7.02 -17.15
CA GLY A 70 -17.47 -7.71 -17.01
C GLY A 70 -17.48 -8.84 -18.03
N ILE A 71 -16.46 -8.86 -18.88
CA ILE A 71 -16.22 -9.84 -19.94
C ILE A 71 -15.81 -11.20 -19.33
N LEU A 72 -16.54 -11.64 -18.31
CA LEU A 72 -16.28 -12.89 -17.62
C LEU A 72 -16.59 -14.07 -18.53
N ASP A 73 -17.60 -13.94 -19.38
CA ASP A 73 -17.96 -14.96 -20.37
C ASP A 73 -16.86 -15.18 -21.42
N ASP A 74 -16.12 -14.14 -21.87
CA ASP A 74 -14.98 -14.35 -22.79
C ASP A 74 -13.73 -14.89 -22.07
N LEU A 75 -13.57 -14.60 -20.77
CA LEU A 75 -12.45 -15.13 -19.97
C LEU A 75 -12.65 -16.60 -19.55
N LEU A 76 -13.91 -17.02 -19.40
CA LEU A 76 -14.32 -18.40 -19.11
C LEU A 76 -14.51 -19.22 -20.39
N ASN A 77 -14.13 -18.68 -21.54
CA ASN A 77 -14.18 -19.41 -22.79
C ASN A 77 -13.05 -20.46 -22.79
N ASP A 78 -13.39 -21.69 -22.40
CA ASP A 78 -12.51 -22.85 -22.25
C ASP A 78 -11.83 -23.32 -23.56
N ASN A 79 -11.94 -22.58 -24.65
CA ASN A 79 -11.30 -22.88 -25.94
C ASN A 79 -9.76 -23.06 -25.80
N ASP A 80 -9.13 -22.39 -24.83
CA ASP A 80 -7.68 -22.51 -24.58
C ASP A 80 -7.30 -23.73 -23.70
N LEU A 81 -8.28 -24.47 -23.18
CA LEU A 81 -8.09 -25.66 -22.33
C LEU A 81 -8.17 -26.98 -23.10
N GLU A 82 -8.53 -26.97 -24.39
CA GLU A 82 -8.64 -28.19 -25.22
C GLU A 82 -7.29 -28.91 -25.41
N ASP A 83 -6.18 -28.19 -25.26
CA ASP A 83 -4.81 -28.73 -25.40
C ASP A 83 -4.23 -29.31 -24.09
N TRP A 84 -4.94 -29.20 -22.97
CA TRP A 84 -4.49 -29.77 -21.69
C TRP A 84 -4.85 -31.25 -21.58
N GLN A 85 -3.85 -32.13 -21.64
CA GLN A 85 -3.99 -33.54 -21.24
C GLN A 85 -3.30 -33.77 -19.89
N TRP A 86 -4.05 -34.39 -18.96
CA TRP A 86 -3.58 -34.77 -17.61
C TRP A 86 -2.49 -35.84 -17.64
#